data_AF-A0A943RJ22-F1
#
_entry.id   AF-A0A943RJ22-F1
#
_cell.length_a   1.000
_cell.length_b   1.000
_cell.length_c   1.000
_cell.angle_alpha   90.00
_cell.angle_beta   90.00
_cell.angle_gamma   90.00
#
_symmetry.space_group_name_H-M   'P 1'
#
loop_
_entity.id
_entity.type
_entity.pdbx_description
1 polymer ?
#
loop_
_entity_poly.entity_id
_entity_poly.type
_entity_poly.pdbx_seq_one_letter_code
_entity_poly.pdbx_strand_id
1 'polypeptide(L)'
;MGQKVNPNGFRVGVIRDWNTRWYASKKEFSDFLIEDKKIRDHIKEVHYAAGIARIDIMRAAGKVTVSIYTVAAQLEKRISFRRAMKQSMMRATKAGAKGIKISCGGRLGGAEIARSEGYHEGSIPLQTIRADIEYGFAEARTAYGRIGVKVWIYKGEVLNRVKKA
;
A
#
# COMPACT_ATOMS: atom_id res chain seq x y z
N MET A 1 -1.90 -15.01 15.98
CA MET A 1 -1.67 -14.16 14.79
C MET A 1 -2.39 -14.84 13.63
N GLY A 2 -3.43 -14.23 13.04
CA GLY A 2 -4.26 -14.89 12.01
C GLY A 2 -3.76 -14.62 10.60
N GLN A 3 -3.83 -15.62 9.72
CA GLN A 3 -3.55 -15.44 8.29
C GLN A 3 -4.64 -14.55 7.69
N LYS A 4 -4.25 -13.41 7.13
CA LYS A 4 -5.16 -12.48 6.44
C LYS A 4 -4.70 -12.29 5.01
N VAL A 5 -5.63 -12.45 4.07
CA VAL A 5 -5.38 -12.22 2.64
C VAL A 5 -5.09 -10.74 2.40
N ASN A 6 -4.17 -10.45 1.45
CA ASN A 6 -3.88 -9.07 1.06
C ASN A 6 -5.17 -8.43 0.46
N PRO A 7 -5.69 -7.33 1.03
CA PRO A 7 -6.93 -6.71 0.57
C PRO A 7 -6.90 -6.27 -0.88
N ASN A 8 -5.73 -5.85 -1.37
CA ASN A 8 -5.56 -5.45 -2.77
C ASN A 8 -5.71 -6.66 -3.69
N GLY A 9 -4.99 -7.75 -3.38
CA GLY A 9 -5.03 -9.00 -4.14
C GLY A 9 -6.42 -9.64 -4.17
N PHE A 10 -7.12 -9.63 -3.03
CA PHE A 10 -8.50 -10.14 -2.91
C PHE A 10 -9.51 -9.41 -3.81
N ARG A 11 -9.17 -8.22 -4.30
CA ARG A 11 -10.06 -7.33 -5.08
C ARG A 11 -9.66 -7.20 -6.55
N VAL A 12 -8.56 -7.82 -6.96
CA VAL A 12 -8.10 -7.83 -8.35
C VAL A 12 -9.13 -8.57 -9.21
N GLY A 13 -9.51 -7.99 -10.35
CA GLY A 13 -10.47 -8.56 -11.29
C GLY A 13 -11.94 -8.29 -10.98
N VAL A 14 -12.27 -7.70 -9.82
CA VAL A 14 -13.65 -7.30 -9.48
C VAL A 14 -13.78 -5.78 -9.38
N ILE A 15 -13.06 -5.16 -8.45
CA ILE A 15 -13.09 -3.69 -8.27
C ILE A 15 -11.74 -3.04 -8.53
N ARG A 16 -10.66 -3.83 -8.60
CA ARG A 16 -9.32 -3.35 -8.89
C ARG A 16 -8.72 -4.04 -10.09
N ASP A 17 -7.92 -3.27 -10.81
CA ASP A 17 -7.09 -3.76 -11.88
C ASP A 17 -5.68 -4.12 -11.40
N TRP A 18 -4.95 -4.78 -12.30
CA TRP A 18 -3.53 -5.05 -12.15
C TRP A 18 -2.70 -3.75 -12.14
N ASN A 19 -1.70 -3.71 -11.25
CA ASN A 19 -0.72 -2.61 -11.18
C ASN A 19 0.26 -2.61 -12.35
N THR A 20 0.48 -3.79 -12.93
CA THR A 20 1.31 -3.98 -14.10
C THR A 20 0.42 -4.48 -15.22
N ARG A 21 0.40 -3.78 -16.36
CA ARG A 21 -0.46 -4.13 -17.50
C ARG A 21 0.36 -4.20 -18.78
N TRP A 22 0.52 -5.41 -19.27
CA TRP A 22 1.11 -5.71 -20.56
C TRP A 22 0.74 -7.13 -20.97
N TYR A 23 0.89 -7.43 -22.26
CA TYR A 23 0.75 -8.77 -22.81
C TYR A 23 2.11 -9.21 -23.36
N ALA A 24 2.45 -10.48 -23.18
CA ALA A 24 3.68 -11.06 -23.73
C ALA A 24 3.44 -12.49 -24.20
N SER A 25 4.23 -12.92 -25.18
CA SER A 25 4.27 -14.33 -25.57
C SER A 25 4.93 -15.18 -24.47
N LYS A 26 4.71 -16.51 -24.51
CA LYS A 26 5.29 -17.45 -23.53
C LYS A 26 6.82 -17.35 -23.41
N LYS A 27 7.50 -16.98 -24.51
CA LYS A 27 8.97 -16.86 -24.55
C LYS A 27 9.46 -15.57 -23.88
N GLU A 28 8.73 -14.46 -24.05
CA GLU A 28 9.15 -13.12 -23.62
C GLU A 28 8.66 -12.77 -22.20
N PHE A 29 7.67 -13.49 -21.68
CA PHE A 29 7.07 -13.22 -20.37
C PHE A 29 8.09 -13.16 -19.22
N SER A 30 9.04 -14.10 -19.22
CA SER A 30 10.06 -14.19 -18.17
C SER A 30 10.95 -12.94 -18.13
N ASP A 31 11.37 -12.46 -19.31
CA ASP A 31 12.27 -11.32 -19.41
C ASP A 31 11.59 -10.04 -18.96
N PHE A 32 10.33 -9.82 -19.38
CA PHE A 32 9.56 -8.65 -18.94
C PHE A 32 9.28 -8.66 -17.44
N LEU A 33 9.03 -9.84 -16.84
CA LEU A 33 8.83 -9.96 -15.41
C LEU A 33 10.10 -9.60 -14.62
N ILE A 34 11.26 -10.10 -15.07
CA ILE A 34 12.56 -9.80 -14.46
C ILE A 34 12.89 -8.32 -14.60
N GLU A 35 12.65 -7.74 -15.77
CA GLU A 35 12.87 -6.32 -16.03
C GLU A 35 11.97 -5.44 -15.15
N ASP A 36 10.67 -5.74 -15.04
CA ASP A 36 9.75 -5.02 -14.16
C ASP A 36 10.19 -5.08 -12.69
N LYS A 37 10.71 -6.23 -12.24
CA LYS A 37 11.27 -6.36 -10.88
C LYS A 37 12.48 -5.44 -10.71
N LYS A 38 13.43 -5.46 -11.65
CA LYS A 38 14.61 -4.59 -11.63
C LYS A 38 14.24 -3.11 -11.62
N ILE A 39 13.29 -2.69 -12.46
CA ILE A 39 12.77 -1.32 -12.50
C ILE A 39 12.20 -0.93 -11.13
N ARG A 40 11.39 -1.82 -10.54
CA ARG A 40 10.74 -1.55 -9.25
C ARG A 40 11.77 -1.47 -8.10
N ASP A 41 12.77 -2.34 -8.11
CA ASP A 41 13.82 -2.36 -7.09
C ASP A 41 14.70 -1.11 -7.22
N HIS A 42 15.11 -0.76 -8.44
CA HIS A 42 15.89 0.45 -8.72
C HIS A 42 15.16 1.73 -8.28
N ILE A 43 13.87 1.86 -8.62
CA ILE A 43 13.07 3.03 -8.23
C ILE A 43 12.93 3.12 -6.70
N LYS A 44 12.77 2.00 -6.02
CA LYS A 44 12.71 1.96 -4.55
C LYS A 44 14.04 2.31 -3.89
N GLU A 45 15.16 1.97 -4.52
CA GLU A 45 16.50 2.32 -4.03
C GLU A 45 16.79 3.80 -4.23
N VAL A 46 16.63 4.31 -5.46
CA VAL A 46 16.92 5.70 -5.82
C VAL A 46 16.00 6.69 -5.10
N HIS A 47 14.71 6.35 -4.97
CA HIS A 47 13.70 7.22 -4.36
C HIS A 47 13.18 6.68 -3.02
N TYR A 48 14.04 6.01 -2.25
CA TYR A 48 13.68 5.46 -0.94
C TYR A 48 13.09 6.55 -0.01
N ALA A 49 13.74 7.71 0.03
CA ALA A 49 13.33 8.84 0.87
C ALA A 49 11.95 9.43 0.51
N ALA A 50 11.46 9.20 -0.71
CA ALA A 50 10.16 9.70 -1.16
C ALA A 50 8.99 8.89 -0.58
N GLY A 51 9.23 7.73 0.04
CA GLY A 51 8.19 6.92 0.67
C GLY A 51 7.16 6.41 -0.34
N ILE A 52 7.63 5.80 -1.43
CA ILE A 52 6.81 5.30 -2.55
C ILE A 52 5.79 4.26 -2.08
N ALA A 53 4.50 4.52 -2.30
CA ALA A 53 3.35 3.71 -1.92
C ALA A 53 2.87 2.75 -3.01
N ARG A 54 2.92 3.20 -4.27
CA ARG A 54 2.48 2.40 -5.43
C ARG A 54 3.33 2.76 -6.64
N ILE A 55 3.65 1.74 -7.43
CA ILE A 55 4.32 1.90 -8.73
C ILE A 55 3.45 1.13 -9.71
N ASP A 56 2.97 1.81 -10.74
CA ASP A 56 2.23 1.22 -11.84
C ASP A 56 3.12 1.20 -13.08
N ILE A 57 3.16 0.06 -13.76
CA ILE A 57 4.00 -0.16 -14.94
C ILE A 57 3.07 -0.53 -16.10
N MET A 58 3.11 0.26 -17.16
CA MET A 58 2.40 -0.02 -18.40
C MET A 58 3.40 -0.16 -19.52
N ARG A 59 3.28 -1.24 -20.31
CA ARG A 59 4.09 -1.43 -21.53
C ARG A 59 3.17 -1.43 -22.74
N ALA A 60 3.45 -0.56 -23.70
CA ALA A 60 2.74 -0.49 -24.96
C ALA A 60 3.73 -0.17 -26.09
N ALA A 61 3.75 -1.00 -27.13
CA ALA A 61 4.49 -0.77 -28.38
C ALA A 61 5.94 -0.26 -28.19
N GLY A 62 6.73 -0.95 -27.37
CA GLY A 62 8.15 -0.61 -27.12
C GLY A 62 8.39 0.53 -26.12
N LYS A 63 7.33 1.16 -25.58
CA LYS A 63 7.42 2.20 -24.55
C LYS A 63 7.01 1.65 -23.19
N VAL A 64 7.84 1.90 -22.17
CA VAL A 64 7.54 1.62 -20.76
C VAL A 64 7.16 2.92 -20.07
N THR A 65 5.94 2.99 -19.54
CA THR A 65 5.46 4.11 -18.73
C THR A 65 5.40 3.67 -17.27
N VAL A 66 6.07 4.42 -16.39
CA VAL A 66 6.10 4.15 -14.95
C VAL A 66 5.45 5.31 -14.20
N SER A 67 4.38 5.02 -13.45
CA SER A 67 3.68 5.99 -12.61
C SER A 67 3.96 5.69 -11.15
N ILE A 68 4.46 6.68 -10.41
CA ILE A 68 4.91 6.54 -9.01
C ILE A 68 3.99 7.36 -8.10
N TYR A 69 3.50 6.74 -7.02
CA TYR A 69 2.68 7.37 -5.98
C TYR A 69 3.42 7.29 -4.64
N THR A 70 3.44 8.36 -3.84
CA THR A 70 4.24 8.50 -2.61
C THR A 70 3.36 8.77 -1.38
N VAL A 71 3.66 8.16 -0.22
CA VAL A 71 2.88 8.31 1.04
C VAL A 71 3.71 8.34 2.34
N ALA A 72 4.99 7.95 2.39
CA ALA A 72 5.60 7.55 3.67
C ALA A 72 6.94 8.20 4.07
N ALA A 73 7.01 9.53 4.21
CA ALA A 73 8.24 10.23 4.67
C ALA A 73 8.27 10.61 6.18
N GLN A 74 7.18 10.36 6.93
CA GLN A 74 7.02 10.97 8.26
C GLN A 74 7.57 10.14 9.44
N LEU A 75 7.69 8.81 9.30
CA LEU A 75 8.08 7.93 10.42
C LEU A 75 9.59 7.83 10.66
N GLU A 76 10.42 8.18 9.67
CA GLU A 76 11.88 8.19 9.83
C GLU A 76 12.36 9.40 10.65
N LYS A 77 11.54 10.45 10.76
CA LYS A 77 11.85 11.71 11.47
C LYS A 77 11.74 11.63 13.00
N ARG A 78 11.82 10.43 13.59
CA ARG A 78 11.77 10.18 15.05
C ARG A 78 10.53 10.74 15.77
N ILE A 79 9.41 10.91 15.06
CA ILE A 79 8.14 11.28 15.68
C ILE A 79 7.62 10.10 16.50
N SER A 80 7.01 10.38 17.66
CA SER A 80 6.31 9.36 18.44
C SER A 80 5.30 8.59 17.56
N PHE A 81 5.45 7.27 17.50
CA PHE A 81 4.65 6.40 16.63
C PHE A 81 3.14 6.52 16.91
N ARG A 82 2.72 6.70 18.17
CA ARG A 82 1.32 6.96 18.54
C ARG A 82 0.79 8.27 17.96
N ARG A 83 1.59 9.33 18.06
CA ARG A 83 1.25 10.65 17.52
C ARG A 83 1.14 10.58 15.99
N ALA A 84 2.10 9.91 15.34
CA ALA A 84 2.08 9.73 13.89
C ALA A 84 0.85 8.95 13.41
N MET A 85 0.45 7.89 14.12
CA MET A 85 -0.77 7.12 13.80
C MET A 85 -2.03 7.97 13.98
N LYS A 86 -2.22 8.62 15.13
CA LYS A 86 -3.39 9.48 15.38
C LYS A 86 -3.49 10.63 14.38
N GLN A 87 -2.36 11.27 14.05
CA GLN A 87 -2.31 12.34 13.06
C GLN A 87 -2.68 11.85 11.65
N SER A 88 -2.22 10.65 11.28
CA SER A 88 -2.54 10.04 9.99
C SER A 88 -4.02 9.67 9.89
N MET A 89 -4.62 9.16 10.97
CA MET A 89 -6.06 8.86 11.03
C MET A 89 -6.90 10.12 10.86
N MET A 90 -6.63 11.18 11.65
CA MET A 90 -7.35 12.45 11.53
C MET A 90 -7.26 13.05 10.13
N ARG A 91 -6.09 12.95 9.47
CA ARG A 91 -5.92 13.41 8.08
C ARG A 91 -6.75 12.59 7.10
N ALA A 92 -6.80 11.26 7.26
CA ALA A 92 -7.58 10.39 6.39
C ALA A 92 -9.08 10.59 6.57
N THR A 93 -9.58 10.69 7.81
CA THR A 93 -10.98 11.00 8.09
C THR A 93 -11.36 12.37 7.52
N LYS A 94 -10.51 13.39 7.70
CA LYS A 94 -10.73 14.73 7.12
C LYS A 94 -10.73 14.73 5.58
N ALA A 95 -9.97 13.84 4.96
CA ALA A 95 -9.96 13.64 3.51
C ALA A 95 -11.18 12.86 2.99
N GLY A 96 -12.12 12.46 3.88
CA GLY A 96 -13.36 11.78 3.49
C GLY A 96 -13.27 10.25 3.47
N ALA A 97 -12.24 9.64 4.08
CA ALA A 97 -12.21 8.18 4.25
C ALA A 97 -13.36 7.71 5.16
N LYS A 98 -14.08 6.67 4.74
CA LYS A 98 -15.16 6.05 5.53
C LYS A 98 -14.64 5.14 6.65
N GLY A 99 -13.38 4.73 6.54
CA GLY A 99 -12.68 4.04 7.62
C GLY A 99 -11.18 4.00 7.38
N ILE A 100 -10.41 4.02 8.46
CA ILE A 100 -8.96 3.85 8.44
C ILE A 100 -8.51 2.92 9.55
N LYS A 101 -7.59 2.01 9.22
CA LYS A 101 -6.89 1.19 10.19
C LYS A 101 -5.40 1.30 9.94
N ILE A 102 -4.64 1.47 11.01
CA ILE A 102 -3.18 1.52 10.96
C ILE A 102 -2.66 0.52 11.97
N SER A 103 -1.67 -0.27 11.58
CA SER A 103 -0.97 -1.19 12.46
C SER A 103 0.53 -1.02 12.27
N CYS A 104 1.23 -0.79 13.37
CA CYS A 104 2.69 -0.68 13.41
C CYS A 104 3.23 -1.87 14.20
N GLY A 105 4.16 -2.61 13.61
CA GLY A 105 4.82 -3.77 14.23
C GLY A 105 6.34 -3.60 14.23
N GLY A 106 6.98 -3.89 15.35
CA GLY A 106 8.44 -3.86 15.50
C GLY A 106 8.87 -3.31 16.85
N ARG A 107 10.11 -2.80 16.94
CA ARG A 107 10.67 -2.17 18.14
C ARG A 107 10.16 -0.73 18.30
N LEU A 108 8.86 -0.60 18.58
CA LEU A 108 8.18 0.68 18.67
C LEU A 108 8.78 1.55 19.78
N GLY A 109 9.24 2.75 19.41
CA GLY A 109 9.88 3.69 20.34
C GLY A 109 11.27 3.26 20.85
N GLY A 110 11.90 2.27 20.21
CA GLY A 110 13.21 1.75 20.64
C GLY A 110 13.16 0.71 21.76
N ALA A 111 11.97 0.21 22.11
CA ALA A 111 11.84 -0.89 23.06
C ALA A 111 12.64 -2.12 22.65
N GLU A 112 13.16 -2.87 23.62
CA GLU A 112 13.94 -4.09 23.38
C GLU A 112 13.08 -5.20 22.74
N ILE A 113 11.85 -5.36 23.24
CA ILE A 113 10.89 -6.35 22.75
C ILE A 113 9.99 -5.74 21.66
N ALA A 114 9.86 -6.45 20.53
CA ALA A 114 8.98 -6.04 19.46
C ALA A 114 7.50 -6.18 19.85
N ARG A 115 6.68 -5.18 19.51
CA ARG A 115 5.24 -5.17 19.76
C ARG A 115 4.49 -4.75 18.51
N SER A 116 3.23 -5.18 18.41
CA SER A 116 2.29 -4.73 17.38
C SER A 116 1.23 -3.86 18.02
N GLU A 117 1.15 -2.60 17.62
CA GLU A 117 0.12 -1.66 18.06
C GLU A 117 -0.76 -1.30 16.86
N GLY A 118 -2.07 -1.20 17.08
CA GLY A 118 -3.02 -0.92 16.01
C GLY A 118 -4.13 0.01 16.46
N TYR A 119 -4.46 0.96 15.61
CA TYR A 119 -5.59 1.87 15.78
C TYR A 119 -6.53 1.73 14.59
N HIS A 120 -7.81 1.96 14.83
CA HIS A 120 -8.84 1.94 13.80
C HIS A 120 -9.90 2.99 14.10
N GLU A 121 -10.47 3.54 13.05
CA GLU A 121 -11.52 4.56 13.09
C GLU A 121 -12.46 4.31 11.90
N GLY A 122 -13.77 4.37 12.12
CA GLY A 122 -14.77 4.04 11.11
C GLY A 122 -14.90 2.54 10.80
N SER A 123 -15.55 2.21 9.68
CA SER A 123 -15.84 0.82 9.29
C SER A 123 -14.88 0.32 8.21
N ILE A 124 -14.42 -0.94 8.32
CA ILE A 124 -13.49 -1.55 7.35
C ILE A 124 -13.89 -3.01 7.09
N PRO A 125 -14.80 -3.26 6.15
CA PRO A 125 -15.28 -4.60 5.85
C PRO A 125 -14.28 -5.36 4.95
N LEU A 126 -13.31 -6.05 5.55
CA LEU A 126 -12.23 -6.73 4.80
C LEU A 126 -12.74 -7.85 3.88
N GLN A 127 -13.80 -8.54 4.26
CA GLN A 127 -14.38 -9.66 3.51
C GLN A 127 -15.29 -9.20 2.36
N THR A 128 -15.79 -7.96 2.40
CA THR A 128 -16.66 -7.43 1.35
C THR A 128 -15.82 -7.08 0.13
N ILE A 129 -15.96 -7.87 -0.95
CA ILE A 129 -15.20 -7.67 -2.20
C ILE A 129 -15.50 -6.28 -2.82
N ARG A 130 -16.75 -5.81 -2.73
CA ARG A 130 -17.20 -4.52 -3.29
C ARG A 130 -16.67 -3.29 -2.54
N ALA A 131 -16.11 -3.48 -1.35
CA ALA A 131 -15.55 -2.39 -0.56
C ALA A 131 -14.21 -1.95 -1.15
N ASP A 132 -14.10 -0.69 -1.58
CA ASP A 132 -12.82 -0.13 -2.04
C ASP A 132 -11.90 0.15 -0.85
N ILE A 133 -10.98 -0.79 -0.62
CA ILE A 133 -10.02 -0.75 0.49
C ILE A 133 -8.60 -0.67 -0.07
N GLU A 134 -7.97 0.50 0.07
CA GLU A 134 -6.55 0.69 -0.21
C GLU A 134 -5.71 0.14 0.93
N TYR A 135 -4.85 -0.83 0.61
CA TYR A 135 -3.86 -1.35 1.52
C TYR A 135 -2.46 -0.87 1.12
N GLY A 136 -1.74 -0.32 2.08
CA GLY A 136 -0.33 0.06 1.96
C GLY A 136 0.51 -0.61 3.05
N PHE A 137 1.69 -1.11 2.65
CA PHE A 137 2.71 -1.59 3.58
C PHE A 137 3.99 -0.81 3.34
N ALA A 138 4.56 -0.25 4.39
CA ALA A 138 5.83 0.44 4.37
C ALA A 138 6.69 -0.01 5.55
N GLU A 139 8.00 -0.09 5.34
CA GLU A 139 8.98 -0.33 6.41
C GLU A 139 9.71 0.98 6.71
N ALA A 140 9.65 1.42 7.95
CA ALA A 140 10.47 2.53 8.45
C ALA A 140 11.79 1.96 8.96
N ARG A 141 12.92 2.51 8.48
CA ARG A 141 14.25 2.17 8.99
C ARG A 141 14.59 3.09 10.16
N THR A 142 14.75 2.50 11.33
CA THR A 142 15.15 3.21 12.54
C THR A 142 16.49 2.68 13.05
N ALA A 143 17.17 3.44 13.90
CA ALA A 143 18.44 3.00 14.50
C ALA A 143 18.33 1.67 15.26
N TYR A 144 17.14 1.36 15.79
CA TYR A 144 16.89 0.16 16.59
C TYR A 144 16.40 -1.04 15.77
N GLY A 145 16.22 -0.88 14.46
CA GLY A 145 15.72 -1.90 13.55
C GLY A 145 14.63 -1.40 12.62
N ARG A 146 13.85 -2.34 12.06
CA ARG A 146 12.76 -2.03 11.13
C ARG A 146 11.41 -2.01 11.85
N ILE A 147 10.59 -1.02 11.52
CA ILE A 147 9.19 -0.94 11.96
C ILE A 147 8.31 -1.11 10.72
N GLY A 148 7.52 -2.17 10.68
CA GLY A 148 6.54 -2.41 9.63
C GLY A 148 5.25 -1.65 9.92
N VAL A 149 4.78 -0.87 8.94
CA VAL A 149 3.57 -0.05 9.03
C VAL A 149 2.60 -0.52 7.97
N LYS A 150 1.43 -1.00 8.40
CA LYS A 150 0.34 -1.46 7.56
C LYS A 150 -0.82 -0.50 7.70
N VAL A 151 -1.31 0.01 6.58
CA VAL A 151 -2.41 0.97 6.53
C VAL A 151 -3.52 0.40 5.64
N TRP A 152 -4.76 0.50 6.10
CA TRP A 152 -5.97 0.21 5.35
C TRP A 152 -6.82 1.48 5.33
N ILE A 153 -7.20 1.94 4.14
CA ILE A 153 -8.11 3.07 3.94
C ILE A 153 -9.33 2.57 3.17
N TYR A 154 -10.50 2.71 3.77
CA TYR A 154 -11.78 2.40 3.15
C TYR A 154 -12.40 3.68 2.58
N LYS A 155 -12.61 3.70 1.26
CA LYS A 155 -13.19 4.84 0.54
C LYS A 155 -14.72 4.72 0.37
N GLY A 156 -15.25 3.50 0.43
CA GLY A 156 -16.67 3.22 0.24
C GLY A 156 -16.88 2.00 -0.64
N GLU A 157 -18.15 1.60 -0.79
CA GLU A 157 -18.50 0.54 -1.73
C GLU A 157 -18.57 1.07 -3.15
N VAL A 158 -17.96 0.34 -4.07
CA VAL A 158 -18.12 0.60 -5.50
C VAL A 158 -19.34 -0.19 -5.96
N LEU A 159 -20.47 0.50 -6.05
CA LEU A 159 -21.62 -0.01 -6.78
C LEU A 159 -21.31 0.16 -8.26
N ASN A 160 -21.25 -0.95 -9.01
CA ASN A 160 -21.23 -0.88 -10.47
C ASN A 160 -22.44 -0.05 -10.90
N ARG A 161 -22.21 1.22 -11.30
CA ARG A 161 -23.17 1.92 -12.13
C ARG A 161 -23.22 1.11 -13.42
N VAL A 162 -24.24 0.28 -13.56
CA VAL A 162 -24.68 -0.22 -14.86
C VAL A 162 -24.71 1.03 -15.74
N LYS A 163 -23.83 1.11 -16.74
CA LYS A 163 -23.95 2.14 -17.76
C LYS A 163 -25.37 1.98 -18.30
N LYS A 164 -26.26 2.93 -17.99
CA LYS A 164 -27.54 2.99 -18.69
C LYS A 164 -27.18 3.10 -20.17
N ALA A 165 -27.59 2.08 -20.91
CA ALA A 165 -27.52 2.06 -22.37
C ALA A 165 -28.29 3.25 -22.93
#